data_AF-A0A523P2N3-F1
#
_entry.id   AF-A0A523P2N3-F1
#
_cell.length_a   1.000
_cell.length_b   1.000
_cell.length_c   1.000
_cell.angle_alpha   90.00
_cell.angle_beta   90.00
_cell.angle_gamma   90.00
#
_symmetry.space_group_name_H-M   'P 1'
#
loop_
_entity.id
_entity.type
_entity.pdbx_description
1 polymer ?
#
loop_
_entity_poly.entity_id
_entity_poly.type
_entity_poly.pdbx_seq_one_letter_code
_entity_poly.pdbx_strand_id
1 'polypeptide(L)'
;MQIRSLAEEVFYVDEADIDLNPRIGPAWMPKGKQMTVPTPGKNRKHYLAGALKARTGAMIRPTSGTARRRCTTTCGYLPSTLKAISALPGVHKFHIP
;
A
#
# COMPACT_ATOMS: atom_id res chain seq x y z
N MET A 1 -0.27 -14.24 19.77
CA MET A 1 0.61 -14.73 18.68
C MET A 1 1.96 -14.07 18.86
N GLN A 2 2.94 -14.76 19.45
CA GLN A 2 4.23 -14.17 19.81
C GLN A 2 5.33 -14.89 19.03
N ILE A 3 5.88 -14.23 18.01
CA ILE A 3 6.92 -14.77 17.14
C ILE A 3 8.22 -14.82 17.97
N ARG A 4 8.60 -16.01 18.43
CA ARG A 4 9.79 -16.27 19.25
C ARG A 4 10.86 -17.05 18.47
N SER A 5 11.31 -16.52 17.34
CA SER A 5 12.55 -16.99 16.71
C SER A 5 13.57 -15.85 16.70
N LEU A 6 14.73 -16.08 17.29
CA LEU A 6 15.80 -15.07 17.41
C LEU A 6 16.58 -14.89 16.10
N ALA A 7 16.43 -15.83 15.15
CA ALA A 7 17.22 -15.91 13.92
C ALA A 7 16.47 -15.51 12.64
N GLU A 8 15.13 -15.38 12.69
CA GLU A 8 14.33 -15.05 11.50
C GLU A 8 13.62 -13.72 11.70
N GLU A 9 13.94 -12.73 10.87
CA GLU A 9 13.24 -11.45 10.86
C GLU A 9 12.02 -11.54 9.94
N VAL A 10 10.83 -11.46 10.54
CA VAL A 10 9.55 -11.52 9.82
C VAL A 10 9.10 -10.11 9.42
N PHE A 11 8.74 -9.96 8.15
CA PHE A 11 8.20 -8.72 7.59
C PHE A 11 6.81 -8.98 7.03
N TYR A 12 5.87 -8.08 7.35
CA TYR A 12 4.60 -8.00 6.64
C TYR A 12 4.74 -7.02 5.49
N VAL A 13 4.47 -7.46 4.27
CA VAL A 13 4.57 -6.64 3.06
C VAL A 13 3.19 -6.54 2.44
N ASP A 14 2.80 -5.33 2.06
CA ASP A 14 1.49 -5.09 1.45
C ASP A 14 1.54 -3.92 0.45
N GLU A 15 0.52 -3.86 -0.41
CA GLU A 15 0.29 -2.79 -1.37
C GLU A 15 -1.06 -2.13 -1.14
N ALA A 16 -1.08 -0.80 -1.13
CA ALA A 16 -2.29 -0.01 -0.96
C ALA A 16 -2.54 0.92 -2.16
N ASP A 17 -3.77 0.89 -2.66
CA ASP A 17 -4.30 1.86 -3.61
C ASP A 17 -4.84 3.09 -2.87
N ILE A 18 -4.33 4.27 -3.22
CA ILE A 18 -4.82 5.56 -2.72
C ILE A 18 -5.69 6.19 -3.81
N ASP A 19 -6.96 6.37 -3.49
CA ASP A 19 -7.90 7.12 -4.31
C ASP A 19 -7.73 8.62 -4.05
N LEU A 20 -7.44 9.38 -5.10
CA LEU A 20 -7.29 10.83 -5.03
C LEU A 20 -8.59 11.58 -5.33
N ASN A 21 -9.61 10.89 -5.83
CA ASN A 21 -10.90 11.53 -6.02
C ASN A 21 -11.52 11.84 -4.65
N PRO A 22 -12.04 13.06 -4.45
CA PRO A 22 -12.72 13.40 -3.21
C PRO A 22 -13.90 12.46 -3.01
N ARG A 23 -14.00 11.89 -1.81
CA ARG A 23 -15.16 11.07 -1.45
C ARG A 23 -16.39 11.98 -1.34
N ILE A 24 -17.48 11.56 -1.96
CA ILE A 24 -18.76 12.25 -1.82
C ILE A 24 -19.26 11.99 -0.40
N GLY A 25 -19.29 13.04 0.42
CA GLY A 25 -19.80 12.98 1.78
C GLY A 25 -21.33 13.04 1.84
N PRO A 26 -21.93 12.69 2.99
CA PRO A 26 -23.34 12.94 3.23
C PRO A 26 -23.64 14.44 3.19
N ALA A 27 -24.72 14.81 2.51
CA ALA A 27 -25.21 16.19 2.44
C ALA A 27 -26.71 16.22 2.72
N TRP A 28 -27.14 17.16 3.56
CA TRP A 28 -28.55 17.41 3.81
C TRP A 28 -29.17 18.14 2.62
N MET A 29 -30.33 17.65 2.15
CA MET A 29 -31.03 18.22 1.01
C MET A 29 -32.54 18.31 1.28
N PRO A 30 -33.22 19.35 0.76
CA PRO A 30 -34.68 19.41 0.81
C PRO A 30 -35.32 18.17 0.15
N LYS A 31 -36.39 17.64 0.76
CA LYS A 31 -37.12 16.49 0.22
C LYS A 31 -37.57 16.78 -1.23
N GLY A 32 -37.22 15.89 -2.15
CA GLY A 32 -37.54 16.03 -3.57
C GLY A 32 -36.51 16.82 -4.41
N LYS A 33 -35.40 17.29 -3.82
CA LYS A 33 -34.27 17.88 -4.58
C LYS A 33 -33.02 17.03 -4.45
N GLN A 34 -32.47 16.60 -5.59
CA GLN A 34 -31.15 15.95 -5.67
C GLN A 34 -30.09 16.99 -6.04
N MET A 35 -29.03 17.09 -5.24
CA MET A 35 -27.86 17.89 -5.54
C MET A 35 -27.04 17.22 -6.65
N THR A 36 -26.74 17.97 -7.69
CA THR A 36 -25.83 17.53 -8.75
C THR A 36 -24.40 17.58 -8.22
N VAL A 37 -23.76 16.42 -8.09
CA VAL A 37 -22.34 16.34 -7.76
C VAL A 37 -21.57 16.22 -9.08
N PRO A 38 -20.66 17.16 -9.39
CA PRO A 38 -19.84 17.03 -10.59
C PRO A 38 -18.98 15.76 -10.48
N THR A 39 -19.02 14.91 -11.50
CA THR A 39 -18.22 13.68 -11.51
C THR A 39 -16.75 14.05 -11.66
N PRO A 40 -15.88 13.70 -10.68
CA PRO A 40 -14.47 14.08 -10.68
C PRO A 40 -13.68 13.19 -11.64
N GLY A 41 -13.87 13.39 -12.95
CA GLY A 41 -13.03 12.87 -14.03
C GLY A 41 -12.55 11.42 -13.93
N LYS A 42 -11.39 11.14 -14.53
CA LYS A 42 -10.68 9.85 -14.39
C LYS A 42 -9.89 9.86 -13.09
N ASN A 43 -10.14 8.87 -12.23
CA ASN A 43 -9.40 8.70 -10.99
C ASN A 43 -7.89 8.50 -11.24
N ARG A 44 -7.08 9.40 -10.70
CA ARG A 44 -5.62 9.25 -10.64
C ARG A 44 -5.27 8.46 -9.38
N LYS A 45 -5.22 7.13 -9.48
CA LYS A 45 -4.77 6.28 -8.37
C LYS A 45 -3.29 6.53 -8.05
N HIS A 46 -2.95 6.55 -6.77
CA HIS A 46 -1.56 6.42 -6.31
C HIS A 46 -1.39 5.04 -5.68
N TYR A 47 -0.23 4.46 -5.88
CA TYR A 47 0.11 3.13 -5.35
C TYR A 47 1.19 3.30 -4.30
N LEU A 48 1.03 2.61 -3.19
CA LEU A 48 1.97 2.57 -2.08
C LEU A 48 2.34 1.12 -1.82
N ALA A 49 3.62 0.80 -1.79
CA ALA A 49 4.11 -0.48 -1.28
C ALA A 49 4.95 -0.22 -0.03
N GLY A 50 4.77 -1.05 1.00
CA GLY A 50 5.48 -0.90 2.27
C GLY A 50 5.76 -2.24 2.94
N ALA A 51 6.66 -2.22 3.93
CA ALA A 51 6.98 -3.39 4.73
C ALA A 51 7.09 -3.02 6.21
N LEU A 52 6.51 -3.86 7.07
CA LEU A 52 6.46 -3.67 8.52
C LEU A 52 7.26 -4.77 9.21
N LYS A 53 8.20 -4.38 10.08
CA LYS A 53 8.93 -5.31 10.95
C LYS A 53 8.00 -5.85 12.03
N ALA A 54 7.73 -7.16 12.01
CA ALA A 54 6.78 -7.79 12.94
C ALA A 54 7.16 -7.60 14.42
N ARG A 55 8.46 -7.57 14.73
CA ARG A 55 8.98 -7.48 16.10
C ARG A 55 8.95 -6.07 16.67
N THR A 56 9.36 -5.07 15.88
CA THR A 56 9.53 -3.69 16.37
C THR A 56 8.34 -2.80 16.01
N GLY A 57 7.46 -3.23 15.11
CA GLY A 57 6.43 -2.37 14.53
C GLY A 57 7.00 -1.23 13.68
N ALA A 58 8.30 -1.24 13.38
CA ALA A 58 8.92 -0.22 12.55
C ALA A 58 8.59 -0.46 11.08
N MET A 59 8.13 0.59 10.40
CA MET A 59 7.84 0.57 8.98
C MET A 59 9.08 0.94 8.16
N ILE A 60 9.38 0.16 7.13
CA ILE A 60 10.39 0.50 6.12
C ILE A 60 9.79 1.56 5.20
N ARG A 61 10.58 2.59 4.85
CA ARG A 61 10.15 3.71 4.00
C ARG A 61 9.39 3.17 2.78
N PRO A 62 8.09 3.48 2.64
CA PRO A 62 7.29 2.92 1.57
C PRO A 62 7.65 3.61 0.24
N THR A 63 7.56 2.86 -0.85
CA THR A 63 7.72 3.42 -2.19
C THR A 63 6.34 3.77 -2.75
N SER A 64 6.20 5.01 -3.23
CA SER A 64 4.95 5.52 -3.78
C SER A 64 5.10 5.94 -5.23
N GLY A 65 4.05 5.76 -6.04
CA GLY A 65 4.05 6.22 -7.42
C GLY A 65 2.66 6.33 -8.03
N THR A 66 2.62 6.92 -9.23
CA THR A 66 1.37 7.25 -9.94
C THR A 66 1.09 6.31 -11.11
N ALA A 67 2.01 5.41 -11.44
CA ALA A 67 1.94 4.54 -12.61
C ALA A 67 1.16 3.26 -12.29
N ARG A 68 -0.04 3.13 -12.85
CA ARG A 68 -0.80 1.88 -12.85
C ARG A 68 -0.17 0.91 -13.85
N ARG A 69 0.47 -0.15 -13.39
CA ARG A 69 0.88 -1.26 -14.26
C ARG A 69 -0.11 -2.41 -14.13
N ARG A 70 -0.57 -2.89 -15.28
CA ARG A 70 -1.55 -3.97 -15.41
C ARG A 70 -0.88 -5.32 -15.11
N CYS A 71 -1.68 -6.29 -14.68
CA CYS A 71 -1.33 -7.66 -14.25
C CYS A 71 -0.40 -8.49 -15.19
N THR A 72 0.00 -8.00 -16.36
CA THR A 72 0.83 -8.74 -17.32
C THR A 72 2.28 -8.26 -17.39
N THR A 73 2.68 -7.21 -16.67
CA THR A 73 4.08 -6.78 -16.63
C THR A 73 4.41 -6.19 -15.27
N THR A 74 5.08 -7.02 -14.47
CA THR A 74 5.76 -6.71 -13.20
C THR A 74 5.13 -5.60 -12.35
N CYS A 75 4.47 -6.02 -11.27
CA CYS A 75 4.32 -5.17 -10.09
C CYS A 75 5.72 -4.62 -9.74
N GLY A 76 5.96 -3.33 -9.98
CA GLY A 76 7.30 -2.74 -9.89
C GLY A 76 7.61 -2.13 -8.52
N TYR A 77 6.60 -2.02 -7.65
CA TYR A 77 6.72 -1.39 -6.34
C TYR A 77 7.08 -2.39 -5.24
N LEU A 78 6.40 -3.54 -5.13
CA LEU A 78 6.83 -4.68 -4.31
C LEU A 78 8.32 -5.07 -4.47
N PRO A 79 8.90 -5.18 -5.68
CA PRO A 79 10.32 -5.48 -5.84
C PRO A 79 11.24 -4.41 -5.24
N SER A 80 10.83 -3.14 -5.25
CA SER A 80 11.63 -2.05 -4.69
C SER A 80 11.64 -2.08 -3.16
N THR A 81 10.50 -2.39 -2.54
CA THR A 81 10.41 -2.60 -1.09
C THR A 81 11.10 -3.88 -0.66
N LEU A 82 10.97 -4.97 -1.41
CA LEU A 82 11.72 -6.21 -1.17
C LEU A 82 13.23 -5.99 -1.28
N LYS A 83 13.70 -5.19 -2.25
CA LYS A 83 15.11 -4.79 -2.36
C LYS A 83 15.58 -3.94 -1.18
N ALA A 84 14.70 -3.10 -0.62
CA ALA A 84 15.01 -2.34 0.59
C ALA A 84 15.09 -3.26 1.83
N ILE A 85 14.22 -4.28 1.92
CA ILE A 85 14.28 -5.28 2.99
C ILE A 85 15.56 -6.13 2.86
N SER A 86 15.96 -6.50 1.64
CA SER A 86 17.13 -7.37 1.42
C SER A 86 18.45 -6.68 1.75
N ALA A 87 18.45 -5.35 1.83
CA ALA A 87 19.59 -4.55 2.23
C ALA A 87 19.73 -4.43 3.77
N LEU A 88 18.79 -4.96 4.56
CA LEU A 88 18.86 -4.94 6.01
C LEU A 88 19.81 -6.03 6.53
N PRO A 89 20.66 -5.72 7.54
CA PRO A 89 21.55 -6.71 8.13
C PRO A 89 20.75 -7.80 8.82
N GLY A 90 21.03 -9.07 8.48
CA GLY A 90 20.36 -10.25 9.03
C GLY A 90 19.27 -10.87 8.15
N VAL A 91 18.96 -10.27 6.99
CA VAL A 91 17.99 -10.82 6.03
C VAL A 91 18.73 -11.63 4.96
N HIS A 92 18.82 -12.94 5.14
CA HIS A 92 19.57 -13.83 4.24
C HIS A 92 18.69 -14.62 3.25
N LYS A 93 17.40 -14.79 3.55
CA LYS A 93 16.42 -15.48 2.70
C LYS A 93 15.03 -14.88 2.89
N PHE A 94 14.30 -14.73 1.78
CA PHE A 94 12.89 -14.35 1.78
C PHE A 94 12.05 -15.61 1.64
N HIS A 95 11.16 -15.84 2.60
CA HIS A 95 10.11 -16.84 2.49
C HIS A 95 8.77 -16.12 2.54
N ILE A 96 8.05 -16.16 1.42
CA ILE A 96 6.68 -15.64 1.31
C ILE A 96 5.80 -16.90 1.38
N PRO A 97 4.91 -17.03 2.38
CA PRO A 97 4.00 -18.17 2.49
C PRO A 97 2.99 -18.23 1.33
#